data_AF-A0AAJ0ZRC3-F1
#
_entry.id   AF-A0AAJ0ZRC3-F1
#
_cell.length_a   1.000
_cell.length_b   1.000
_cell.length_c   1.000
_cell.angle_alpha   90.00
_cell.angle_beta   90.00
_cell.angle_gamma   90.00
#
_symmetry.space_group_name_H-M   'P 1'
#
loop_
_entity.id
_entity.type
_entity.pdbx_description
1 polymer ?
#
loop_
_entity_poly.entity_id
_entity_poly.type
_entity_poly.pdbx_seq_one_letter_code
_entity_poly.pdbx_strand_id
1 'polypeptide(L)' 'MAEKQRIQAPYGMAGLVRYEETEESLIKLKPEHIVALAAALVVIEIVLFFFVK' A
#
# COMPACT_ATOMS: atom_id res chain seq x y z
N MET A 1 0.95 6.47 -28.43
CA MET A 1 0.27 5.52 -27.52
C MET A 1 1.29 4.46 -27.14
N ALA A 2 1.87 4.57 -25.95
CA ALA A 2 2.94 3.67 -25.50
C ALA A 2 2.34 2.51 -24.70
N GLU A 3 2.65 1.31 -25.13
CA GLU A 3 2.16 0.03 -24.62
C GLU A 3 2.55 -0.15 -23.15
N LYS A 4 1.56 -0.04 -22.26
CA LYS A 4 1.73 -0.21 -20.82
C LYS A 4 1.94 -1.71 -20.56
N GLN A 5 3.20 -2.15 -20.43
CA GLN A 5 3.57 -3.53 -20.09
C GLN A 5 2.85 -3.95 -18.81
N ARG A 6 1.79 -4.74 -18.96
CA ARG A 6 1.09 -5.39 -17.86
C ARG A 6 1.92 -6.59 -17.45
N ILE A 7 2.61 -6.49 -16.32
CA ILE A 7 3.34 -7.61 -15.72
C ILE A 7 2.29 -8.65 -15.34
N GLN A 8 2.16 -9.71 -16.13
CA GLN A 8 1.30 -10.86 -15.82
C GLN A 8 2.08 -11.78 -14.86
N ALA A 9 1.63 -11.89 -13.62
CA ALA A 9 2.14 -12.91 -12.72
C ALA A 9 1.56 -14.28 -13.12
N PRO A 10 2.37 -15.35 -13.23
CA PRO A 10 1.84 -16.69 -13.47
C PRO A 10 1.18 -17.22 -12.19
N TYR A 11 -0.15 -17.30 -12.18
CA TYR A 11 -0.93 -17.89 -11.08
C TYR A 11 -1.12 -19.40 -11.31
N GLY A 12 -0.87 -20.20 -10.27
CA GLY A 12 -0.87 -21.67 -10.34
C GLY A 12 -2.20 -22.31 -10.77
N MET A 13 -2.05 -23.46 -11.45
CA MET A 13 -2.95 -24.59 -11.84
C MET A 13 -4.49 -24.52 -11.87
N ALA A 14 -5.20 -23.49 -11.41
CA ALA A 14 -6.66 -23.57 -11.24
C ALA A 14 -7.46 -22.60 -12.12
N GLY A 15 -6.91 -22.14 -13.26
CA GLY A 15 -7.67 -21.62 -14.41
C GLY A 15 -8.63 -20.44 -14.18
N LEU A 16 -8.72 -19.91 -12.97
CA LEU A 16 -9.47 -18.70 -12.67
C LEU A 16 -8.53 -17.54 -12.99
N VAL A 17 -8.70 -17.00 -14.20
CA VAL A 17 -8.21 -15.66 -14.52
C VAL A 17 -8.93 -14.73 -13.55
N ARG A 18 -8.34 -14.48 -12.38
CA ARG A 18 -8.67 -13.30 -11.62
C ARG A 18 -8.22 -12.15 -12.52
N TYR A 19 -9.20 -11.53 -13.16
CA TYR A 19 -9.07 -10.11 -13.43
C TYR A 19 -8.78 -9.53 -12.04
N GLU A 20 -7.53 -9.16 -11.80
CA GLU A 20 -7.29 -8.05 -10.89
C GLU A 20 -7.99 -6.87 -11.56
N GLU A 21 -9.31 -6.80 -11.40
CA GLU A 21 -10.02 -5.57 -11.11
C GLU A 21 -9.33 -5.04 -9.85
N THR A 22 -8.08 -4.61 -10.02
CA THR A 22 -7.48 -3.59 -9.21
C THR A 22 -8.45 -2.47 -9.44
N GLU A 23 -9.43 -2.35 -8.54
CA GLU A 23 -10.29 -1.20 -8.43
C GLU A 23 -9.41 0.00 -8.79
N GLU A 24 -9.87 0.83 -9.73
CA GLU A 24 -9.19 2.03 -10.16
C GLU A 24 -9.03 2.95 -8.95
N SER A 25 -8.08 2.60 -8.09
CA SER A 25 -7.72 3.26 -6.88
C SER A 25 -7.00 4.49 -7.38
N LEU A 26 -7.78 5.53 -7.61
CA LEU A 26 -7.34 6.89 -7.91
C LEU A 26 -6.26 7.34 -6.90
N ILE A 27 -6.28 6.75 -5.71
CA ILE A 27 -5.35 7.00 -4.62
C ILE A 27 -4.47 5.76 -4.42
N LYS A 28 -3.34 5.71 -5.13
CA LYS A 28 -2.25 4.77 -4.83
C LYS A 28 -1.38 5.35 -3.73
N LEU A 29 -1.65 4.98 -2.48
CA LEU A 29 -0.74 5.29 -1.37
C LEU A 29 0.54 4.46 -1.54
N LYS A 30 1.68 5.12 -1.72
CA LYS A 30 2.96 4.41 -1.72
C LYS A 30 3.22 3.85 -0.31
N PRO A 31 3.82 2.65 -0.17
CA PRO A 31 4.20 2.07 1.12
C PRO A 31 5.00 3.02 2.01
N GLU A 32 5.82 3.88 1.40
CA GLU A 32 6.57 4.96 2.06
C GLU A 32 5.69 5.87 2.94
N HIS A 33 4.48 6.20 2.50
CA HIS A 33 3.56 7.04 3.26
C HIS A 33 3.02 6.32 4.49
N ILE A 34 2.78 5.02 4.38
CA ILE A 34 2.30 4.19 5.49
C ILE A 34 3.39 4.10 6.56
N VAL A 35 4.64 3.88 6.14
CA VAL A 35 5.80 3.83 7.04
C VAL A 35 6.01 5.19 7.72
N ALA A 36 5.93 6.29 6.97
CA ALA A 36 6.07 7.64 7.52
C ALA A 36 4.95 7.96 8.53
N LEU A 37 3.70 7.59 8.23
CA LEU A 37 2.56 7.80 9.12
C LEU A 37 2.69 6.98 10.41
N ALA A 38 3.12 5.72 10.31
CA ALA A 38 3.38 4.88 11.47
C ALA A 38 4.49 5.45 12.35
N ALA A 39 5.59 5.92 11.75
CA ALA A 39 6.68 6.56 12.49
C ALA A 39 6.23 7.85 13.18
N ALA A 40 5.42 8.68 12.51
CA ALA A 40 4.86 9.89 13.10
C ALA A 40 3.96 9.59 14.31
N LEU A 41 3.13 8.55 14.23
CA LEU A 41 2.28 8.10 15.34
C LEU A 41 3.11 7.71 16.56
N VAL A 42 4.18 6.94 16.37
CA VAL A 42 5.09 6.53 17.46
C VAL A 42 5.73 7.75 18.12
N VAL A 43 6.19 8.73 17.33
CA VAL A 43 6.76 9.97 17.88
C VAL A 43 5.73 10.73 18.72
N ILE A 44 4.49 10.82 18.24
CA ILE A 44 3.39 11.46 18.97
C ILE A 44 3.16 10.73 20.29
N GLU A 45 3.05 9.40 20.30
CA GLU A 45 2.86 8.62 21.52
C GLU A 45 3.97 8.84 22.53
N ILE A 46 5.23 8.89 22.08
CA ILE A 46 6.39 9.16 22.94
C ILE A 46 6.25 10.54 23.59
N VAL A 47 5.97 11.57 22.79
CA VAL A 47 5.78 12.94 23.31
C VAL A 47 4.64 12.97 24.31
N LEU A 48 3.51 12.35 23.97
CA LEU A 48 2.33 12.29 24.85
C LEU A 48 2.64 11.58 26.16
N PHE A 49 3.39 10.47 26.11
CA PHE A 49 3.82 9.73 27.29
C PHE A 49 4.69 10.58 28.22
N PHE A 50 5.61 11.39 27.68
CA PHE A 50 6.47 12.25 28.49
C PHE A 50 5.78 13.51 29.03
N PHE A 51 4.73 14.00 28.36
CA PHE A 51 4.04 15.24 28.76
C PHE A 51 2.81 14.99 29.65
N VAL A 52 2.15 13.84 29.51
CA VAL A 52 0.90 13.52 30.25
C VAL A 52 1.17 12.65 31.47
N LYS A 53 2.33 12.01 31.58
CA LYS A 53 2.74 11.18 32.71
C LYS A 53 3.83 11.87 33.52
#